data_AF-A0A2V2R7L9-F1
#
_entry.id   AF-A0A2V2R7L9-F1
#
_cell.length_a   1.000
_cell.length_b   1.000
_cell.length_c   1.000
_cell.angle_alpha   90.00
_cell.angle_beta   90.00
_cell.angle_gamma   90.00
#
_symmetry.space_group_name_H-M   'P 1'
#
loop_
_entity.id
_entity.type
_entity.pdbx_description
1 polymer ?
#
loop_
_entity_poly.entity_id
_entity_poly.type
_entity_poly.pdbx_seq_one_letter_code
_entity_poly.pdbx_strand_id
1 'polypeptide(L)' 'MTDGGDIAELLHEMHVEQRELRMLIAQIMWHMRGSLSRQEAWTLSAEERKDIIRLIDERREATEKTGLPLM' A
#
# COMPACT_ATOMS: atom_id res chain seq x y z
N MET A 1 32.20 -14.05 0.56
CA MET A 1 32.39 -13.31 -0.70
C MET A 1 31.10 -12.55 -0.91
N THR A 2 31.02 -11.31 -0.46
CA THR A 2 29.94 -10.39 -0.87
C THR A 2 30.38 -9.86 -2.21
N ASP A 3 29.90 -10.47 -3.29
CA ASP A 3 30.23 -10.02 -4.63
C ASP A 3 29.56 -8.65 -4.85
N GLY A 4 30.20 -7.75 -5.58
CA GLY A 4 29.63 -6.43 -5.87
C GLY A 4 28.28 -6.52 -6.59
N GLY A 5 28.04 -7.65 -7.28
CA GLY A 5 26.76 -8.02 -7.89
C GLY A 5 25.65 -8.24 -6.86
N ASP A 6 25.92 -8.99 -5.79
CA ASP A 6 24.93 -9.28 -4.73
C ASP A 6 24.44 -7.98 -4.05
N ILE A 7 25.36 -7.03 -3.85
CA ILE A 7 25.05 -5.72 -3.26
C ILE A 7 24.18 -4.90 -4.23
N ALA A 8 24.47 -4.93 -5.53
CA ALA A 8 23.71 -4.20 -6.53
C ALA A 8 22.28 -4.73 -6.68
N GLU A 9 22.11 -6.05 -6.63
CA GLU A 9 20.80 -6.71 -6.66
C GLU A 9 19.97 -6.34 -5.42
N LEU A 10 20.56 -6.44 -4.23
CA LEU A 10 19.90 -6.02 -2.99
C LEU A 10 19.45 -4.54 -3.04
N LEU A 11 20.29 -3.64 -3.53
CA LEU A 11 19.92 -2.23 -3.67
C LEU A 11 18.78 -2.01 -4.68
N HIS A 12 18.73 -2.82 -5.74
CA HIS A 12 17.66 -2.77 -6.71
C HIS A 12 16.33 -3.22 -6.09
N GLU A 13 16.32 -4.34 -5.38
CA GLU A 13 15.14 -4.85 -4.67
C GLU A 13 14.61 -3.83 -3.66
N MET A 14 15.48 -3.26 -2.83
CA MET A 14 15.11 -2.20 -1.88
C MET A 14 14.48 -0.98 -2.57
N HIS A 15 14.97 -0.62 -3.76
CA HIS A 15 14.39 0.49 -4.53
C HIS A 15 12.99 0.16 -5.07
N VAL A 16 12.77 -1.08 -5.51
CA VAL A 16 11.46 -1.57 -5.93
C VAL A 16 10.48 -1.56 -4.76
N GLU A 17 10.86 -2.16 -3.63
CA GLU A 17 10.02 -2.19 -2.42
C GLU A 17 9.65 -0.79 -1.92
N GLN A 18 10.60 0.15 -1.94
CA GLN A 18 10.33 1.55 -1.58
C GLN A 18 9.26 2.17 -2.47
N ARG A 19 9.31 1.90 -3.79
CA ARG A 19 8.32 2.43 -4.74
C ARG A 19 6.95 1.82 -4.51
N GLU A 20 6.89 0.52 -4.24
CA GLU A 20 5.64 -0.20 -3.94
C GLU A 20 5.01 0.30 -2.64
N LEU A 21 5.80 0.48 -1.58
CA LEU A 21 5.32 1.02 -0.31
C LEU A 21 4.73 2.43 -0.47
N ARG A 22 5.39 3.28 -1.26
CA ARG A 22 4.87 4.62 -1.55
C ARG A 22 3.55 4.58 -2.30
N MET A 23 3.40 3.66 -3.26
CA MET A 23 2.15 3.49 -4.01
C MET A 23 1.04 2.94 -3.12
N LEU A 24 1.34 1.96 -2.29
CA LEU A 24 0.43 1.39 -1.30
C LEU A 24 -0.13 2.47 -0.37
N ILE A 25 0.73 3.33 0.19
CA ILE A 25 0.32 4.44 1.05
C ILE A 25 -0.54 5.45 0.29
N ALA A 26 -0.22 5.74 -0.98
CA ALA A 26 -1.03 6.62 -1.81
C ALA A 26 -2.44 6.07 -2.05
N GLN A 27 -2.57 4.77 -2.30
CA GLN A 27 -3.87 4.10 -2.45
C GLN A 27 -4.68 4.17 -1.15
N ILE A 28 -4.05 3.85 -0.02
CA ILE A 28 -4.70 3.95 1.30
C ILE A 28 -5.23 5.37 1.54
N MET A 29 -4.40 6.41 1.34
CA MET A 29 -4.82 7.80 1.54
C MET A 29 -5.93 8.23 0.58
N TRP A 30 -5.91 7.74 -0.67
CA TRP A 30 -6.95 8.06 -1.65
C TRP A 30 -8.31 7.52 -1.24
N HIS A 31 -8.35 6.25 -0.82
CA HIS A 31 -9.58 5.60 -0.39
C HIS A 31 -10.05 6.09 0.99
N MET A 32 -9.14 6.41 1.89
CA MET A 32 -9.43 6.91 3.24
C MET A 32 -9.38 8.45 3.34
N ARG A 33 -9.68 9.17 2.24
CA ARG A 33 -9.62 10.63 2.19
C ARG A 33 -10.41 11.24 3.37
N GLY A 34 -9.73 12.02 4.21
CA GLY A 34 -10.32 12.69 5.38
C GLY A 34 -10.31 11.88 6.69
N SER A 35 -10.00 10.58 6.66
CA SER A 35 -9.91 9.73 7.86
C SER A 35 -8.47 9.52 8.34
N LEU A 36 -7.48 9.68 7.46
CA LEU A 36 -6.08 9.45 7.76
C LEU A 36 -5.22 10.56 7.15
N SER A 37 -4.41 11.22 7.98
CA SER A 37 -3.42 12.16 7.48
C SER A 37 -2.26 11.42 6.81
N ARG A 38 -1.50 12.15 5.97
CA ARG A 38 -0.30 11.59 5.33
C ARG A 38 0.67 11.04 6.37
N GLN A 39 0.86 11.73 7.49
CA GLN A 39 1.84 11.33 8.49
C GLN A 39 1.41 10.04 9.19
N GLU A 40 0.13 9.92 9.54
CA GLU A 40 -0.42 8.69 10.14
C GLU A 40 -0.33 7.50 9.18
N ALA A 41 -0.56 7.72 7.88
CA ALA A 41 -0.43 6.65 6.88
C ALA A 41 0.99 6.08 6.78
N TRP A 42 2.02 6.90 6.97
CA TRP A 42 3.41 6.44 7.02
C TRP A 42 3.79 5.75 8.33
N THR A 43 3.04 5.98 9.41
CA THR A 43 3.29 5.35 10.72
C THR A 43 2.58 4.02 10.91
N LEU A 44 1.67 3.64 10.02
CA LEU A 44 1.03 2.33 10.05
C LEU A 44 2.06 1.21 9.98
N SER A 45 1.82 0.13 10.71
CA SER A 45 2.54 -1.13 10.59
C SER A 45 2.22 -1.83 9.26
N ALA A 46 3.02 -2.83 8.90
CA ALA A 46 2.76 -3.62 7.69
C ALA A 46 1.44 -4.40 7.76
N GLU A 47 1.04 -4.85 8.95
CA GLU A 47 -0.22 -5.58 9.16
C GLU A 47 -1.43 -4.65 9.01
N GLU A 48 -1.39 -3.47 9.65
CA GLU A 48 -2.46 -2.48 9.51
C GLU A 48 -2.68 -2.05 8.06
N ARG A 49 -1.58 -1.85 7.29
CA ARG A 49 -1.70 -1.57 5.86
C ARG A 49 -2.38 -2.70 5.09
N LYS A 50 -2.07 -3.96 5.40
CA LYS A 50 -2.71 -5.13 4.76
C LYS A 50 -4.19 -5.21 5.10
N ASP A 51 -4.56 -5.00 6.36
CA ASP A 51 -5.96 -5.02 6.79
C ASP A 51 -6.78 -3.92 6.10
N ILE A 52 -6.23 -2.71 5.97
CA ILE A 52 -6.88 -1.60 5.26
C ILE A 52 -7.08 -1.93 3.78
N ILE A 53 -6.08 -2.50 3.10
CA ILE A 53 -6.22 -2.89 1.70
C ILE A 53 -7.30 -3.96 1.52
N ARG A 54 -7.35 -4.97 2.39
CA ARG A 54 -8.42 -5.97 2.35
C ARG A 54 -9.81 -5.33 2.46
N LEU A 55 -9.97 -4.37 3.38
CA LEU A 55 -11.24 -3.64 3.53
C LEU A 55 -11.60 -2.84 2.27
N ILE A 56 -10.61 -2.21 1.62
CA ILE A 56 -10.81 -1.49 0.36
C ILE A 56 -11.27 -2.46 -0.74
N ASP A 57 -10.62 -3.62 -0.87
CA ASP A 57 -10.94 -4.61 -1.89
C ASP A 57 -12.34 -5.23 -1.68
N GLU A 58 -12.69 -5.58 -0.44
CA GLU A 58 -14.04 -6.06 -0.09
C GLU A 58 -15.13 -5.04 -0.48
N ARG A 59 -14.85 -3.75 -0.30
CA ARG A 59 -15.77 -2.67 -0.71
C ARG A 59 -15.87 -2.53 -2.22
N ARG A 60 -14.76 -2.67 -2.95
CA ARG A 60 -14.75 -2.68 -4.42
C ARG A 60 -15.57 -3.84 -4.97
N GLU A 61 -15.36 -5.04 -4.45
CA GLU A 61 -16.17 -6.20 -4.85
C GLU A 61 -17.66 -6.01 -4.54
N ALA A 62 -17.99 -5.44 -3.38
CA ALA A 62 -19.38 -5.16 -3.02
C ALA A 62 -20.01 -4.14 -3.98
N THR A 63 -19.28 -3.07 -4.32
CA THR A 63 -19.71 -2.07 -5.32
C THR A 63 -19.94 -2.70 -6.69
N GLU A 64 -19.04 -3.56 -7.14
CA GLU A 64 -19.18 -4.28 -8.41
C GLU A 64 -20.40 -5.21 -8.42
N LYS A 65 -20.63 -5.95 -7.32
CA LYS A 65 -21.76 -6.89 -7.18
C LYS A 65 -23.12 -6.18 -7.06
N THR A 66 -23.15 -5.03 -6.39
CA THR A 66 -24.41 -4.30 -6.09
C THR A 66 -24.73 -3.22 -7.12
N GLY A 67 -23.76 -2.78 -7.91
CA GLY A 67 -23.86 -1.60 -8.76
C GLY A 67 -23.95 -0.28 -7.99
N LEU A 68 -23.82 -0.32 -6.65
CA LEU A 68 -23.86 0.88 -5.82
C LEU A 68 -22.47 1.51 -5.72
N PRO A 69 -22.35 2.84 -5.87
CA PRO A 69 -21.07 3.51 -5.80
C PRO A 69 -20.33 3.23 -4.50
N LEU A 70 -19.00 3.14 -4.59
CA LEU A 70 -18.13 3.16 -3.41
C LEU A 70 -18.31 4.51 -2.70
N MET A 71 -18.74 4.48 -1.43
CA MET A 71 -18.78 5.67 -0.57
C MET A 71 -17.37 6.03 -0.09
#